data_AF-A0A2G5WSY5-F1
#
_entry.id   AF-A0A2G5WSY5-F1
#
_cell.length_a   1.000
_cell.length_b   1.000
_cell.length_c   1.000
_cell.angle_alpha   90.00
_cell.angle_beta   90.00
_cell.angle_gamma   90.00
#
_symmetry.space_group_name_H-M   'P 1'
#
loop_
_entity.id
_entity.type
_entity.pdbx_description
1 polymer ?
#
loop_
_entity_poly.entity_id
_entity_poly.type
_entity_poly.pdbx_seq_one_letter_code
_entity_poly.pdbx_strand_id
1 'polypeptide(L)'
;MYEVVYMKADFEPWWMFEEWRDYSVSSKTFTNKMDTESYIKELVGKMKPHFEHYEVRKGCFHAFWSTSEKYYCNGCEGDLQLYHGLIVLIDGEPNIS
;
A
#
# COMPACT_ATOMS: atom_id res chain seq x y z
N MET A 1 -0.67 16.50 9.94
CA MET A 1 0.45 16.02 9.10
C MET A 1 -0.06 14.88 8.24
N TYR A 2 0.28 14.84 6.96
CA TYR A 2 -0.08 13.73 6.08
C TYR A 2 1.14 12.87 5.81
N GLU A 3 0.94 11.57 5.65
CA GLU A 3 1.99 10.62 5.24
C GLU A 3 1.43 9.65 4.22
N VAL A 4 2.20 9.39 3.16
CA VAL A 4 1.91 8.32 2.20
C VAL A 4 3.01 7.28 2.36
N VAL A 5 2.64 6.10 2.86
CA VAL A 5 3.55 4.97 3.07
C VAL A 5 3.39 3.99 1.92
N TYR A 6 4.49 3.56 1.35
CA TYR A 6 4.55 2.45 0.41
C TYR A 6 5.08 1.22 1.14
N MET A 7 4.40 0.09 0.99
CA MET A 7 4.76 -1.19 1.61
C MET A 7 4.63 -2.35 0.63
N LYS A 8 5.27 -3.48 0.98
CA LYS A 8 5.09 -4.75 0.30
C LYS A 8 4.85 -5.86 1.30
N ALA A 9 3.79 -6.63 1.13
CA ALA A 9 3.45 -7.74 2.02
C ALA A 9 2.81 -8.89 1.24
N ASP A 10 2.92 -10.10 1.78
CA ASP A 10 2.34 -11.34 1.26
C ASP A 10 0.99 -11.69 1.90
N PHE A 11 0.35 -10.73 2.59
CA PHE A 11 -0.95 -10.87 3.24
C PHE A 11 -1.84 -9.64 3.05
N GLU A 12 -3.15 -9.87 3.01
CA GLU A 12 -4.20 -8.87 3.06
C GLU A 12 -5.37 -9.33 3.95
N PRO A 13 -6.12 -8.41 4.57
CA PRO A 13 -5.92 -6.94 4.56
C PRO A 13 -4.85 -6.48 5.56
N TRP A 14 -3.77 -5.83 5.09
CA TRP A 14 -2.66 -5.42 5.98
C TRP A 14 -3.06 -4.40 7.05
N TRP A 15 -4.04 -3.54 6.79
CA TRP A 15 -4.52 -2.51 7.74
C TRP A 15 -5.24 -3.07 8.97
N MET A 16 -5.45 -4.39 9.05
CA MET A 16 -6.00 -5.03 10.25
C MET A 16 -4.93 -5.45 11.26
N PHE A 17 -3.66 -5.39 10.88
CA PHE A 17 -2.52 -5.82 11.70
C PHE A 17 -1.78 -4.60 12.22
N GLU A 18 -1.16 -4.68 13.40
CA GLU A 18 -0.38 -3.55 13.96
C GLU A 18 1.02 -3.48 13.33
N GLU A 19 1.54 -4.64 12.92
CA GLU A 19 2.88 -4.86 12.41
C GLU A 19 3.05 -4.46 10.94
N TRP A 20 1.98 -3.98 10.27
CA TRP A 20 2.02 -3.62 8.86
C TRP A 20 3.14 -2.63 8.53
N ARG A 21 3.49 -1.77 9.49
CA ARG A 21 4.52 -0.73 9.32
C ARG A 21 5.93 -1.31 9.18
N ASP A 22 6.17 -2.53 9.68
CA ASP A 22 7.44 -3.24 9.53
C ASP A 22 7.70 -3.65 8.07
N TYR A 23 6.65 -3.71 7.25
CA TYR A 23 6.69 -4.02 5.83
C TYR A 23 6.81 -2.75 4.95
N SER A 24 6.98 -1.57 5.57
CA SER A 24 7.16 -0.33 4.85
C SER A 24 8.49 -0.32 4.08
N VAL A 25 8.39 0.06 2.80
CA VAL A 25 9.54 0.20 1.90
C VAL A 25 9.99 1.65 1.86
N SER A 26 9.04 2.58 1.85
CA SER A 26 9.32 4.02 1.91
C SER A 26 8.11 4.79 2.42
N SER A 27 8.33 6.02 2.87
CA SER A 27 7.24 6.95 3.13
C SER A 27 7.62 8.37 2.76
N LYS A 28 6.59 9.20 2.55
CA LYS A 28 6.76 10.63 2.30
C LYS A 28 5.69 11.42 3.04
N THR A 29 6.13 12.46 3.74
CA THR A 29 5.27 13.33 4.55
C THR A 29 4.92 14.63 3.83
N PHE A 30 3.75 15.17 4.11
CA PHE A 30 3.25 16.42 3.55
C PHE A 30 2.57 17.26 4.63
N THR A 31 2.57 18.57 4.44
CA THR A 31 1.93 19.53 5.35
C THR A 31 0.49 19.86 4.94
N ASN A 32 0.11 19.56 3.70
CA ASN A 32 -1.21 19.87 3.17
C ASN A 32 -1.80 18.72 2.34
N LYS A 33 -3.13 18.70 2.28
CA LYS A 33 -3.91 17.66 1.59
C LYS A 33 -3.69 17.66 0.08
N MET A 34 -3.60 18.83 -0.55
CA MET A 34 -3.51 18.98 -2.01
C MET A 34 -2.22 18.34 -2.58
N ASP A 35 -1.08 18.55 -1.92
CA ASP A 35 0.19 17.93 -2.31
C ASP A 35 0.16 16.42 -2.09
N THR A 36 -0.48 15.97 -1.00
CA THR A 36 -0.68 14.55 -0.70
C THR A 36 -1.49 13.86 -1.80
N GLU A 37 -2.63 14.44 -2.17
CA GLU A 37 -3.52 13.92 -3.23
C GLU A 37 -2.83 13.91 -4.60
N SER A 38 -2.06 14.96 -4.91
CA SER A 38 -1.28 15.05 -6.14
C SER A 38 -0.22 13.94 -6.21
N TYR A 39 0.46 13.68 -5.08
CA TYR A 39 1.45 12.62 -4.97
C TYR A 39 0.83 11.22 -5.08
N ILE A 40 -0.32 10.97 -4.43
CA ILE A 40 -1.05 9.69 -4.55
C ILE A 40 -1.43 9.46 -6.01
N LYS A 41 -1.99 10.47 -6.68
CA LYS A 41 -2.39 10.37 -8.09
C LYS A 41 -1.20 10.06 -9.00
N GLU A 42 -0.05 10.69 -8.75
CA GLU A 42 1.20 10.42 -9.47
C GLU A 42 1.66 8.97 -9.27
N LEU A 43 1.70 8.49 -8.01
CA LEU A 43 2.10 7.13 -7.69
C LEU A 43 1.16 6.09 -8.31
N VAL A 44 -0.16 6.28 -8.16
CA VAL A 44 -1.16 5.40 -8.76
C VAL A 44 -1.00 5.38 -10.28
N GLY A 45 -0.80 6.54 -10.92
CA GLY A 45 -0.58 6.64 -12.37
C GLY A 45 0.69 5.92 -12.84
N LYS A 46 1.74 5.92 -12.01
CA LYS A 46 2.98 5.17 -12.27
C LYS A 46 2.83 3.67 -12.05
N MET A 47 2.12 3.26 -11.00
CA MET A 47 2.03 1.85 -10.61
C MET A 47 1.00 1.09 -11.43
N LYS A 48 -0.19 1.66 -11.64
CA LYS A 48 -1.32 0.97 -12.27
C LYS A 48 -1.00 0.30 -13.63
N PRO A 49 -0.16 0.86 -14.53
CA PRO A 49 0.24 0.18 -15.76
C PRO A 49 1.11 -1.07 -15.58
N HIS A 50 1.75 -1.23 -14.41
CA HIS A 50 2.64 -2.36 -14.10
C HIS A 50 1.96 -3.49 -13.33
N PHE A 51 0.70 -3.33 -12.93
CA PHE A 51 -0.05 -4.33 -12.17
C PHE A 51 -1.34 -4.73 -12.87
N GLU A 52 -1.67 -6.02 -12.83
CA GLU A 52 -2.92 -6.56 -13.39
C GLU A 52 -4.14 -6.04 -12.62
N HIS A 53 -3.98 -5.87 -11.30
CA HIS A 53 -5.06 -5.51 -10.40
C HIS A 53 -4.72 -4.26 -9.57
N TYR A 54 -5.74 -3.46 -9.33
CA TYR A 54 -5.68 -2.28 -8.49
C TYR A 54 -7.01 -2.07 -7.79
N GLU A 55 -6.97 -1.90 -6.47
CA GLU A 55 -8.14 -1.65 -5.63
C GLU A 55 -7.88 -0.50 -4.64
N VAL A 56 -8.94 0.23 -4.30
CA VAL A 56 -8.92 1.23 -3.21
C VAL A 56 -9.93 0.82 -2.16
N ARG A 57 -9.49 0.71 -0.91
CA ARG A 57 -10.31 0.33 0.24
C ARG A 57 -10.28 1.45 1.28
N LYS A 58 -11.45 1.74 1.86
CA LYS A 58 -11.63 2.75 2.92
C LYS A 58 -11.07 4.15 2.59
N GLY A 59 -10.95 4.48 1.32
CA GLY A 59 -10.45 5.78 0.83
C GLY A 59 -8.97 6.08 1.09
N CYS A 60 -8.26 5.26 1.88
CA CYS A 60 -6.86 5.51 2.28
C CYS A 60 -5.92 4.31 2.03
N PHE A 61 -6.44 3.15 1.65
CA PHE A 61 -5.64 1.97 1.31
C PHE A 61 -5.71 1.70 -0.19
N HIS A 62 -4.56 1.71 -0.84
CA HIS A 62 -4.43 1.37 -2.25
C HIS A 62 -3.66 0.05 -2.35
N ALA A 63 -4.24 -0.93 -3.02
CA ALA A 63 -3.65 -2.25 -3.22
C ALA A 63 -3.38 -2.47 -4.70
N PHE A 64 -2.16 -2.90 -5.04
CA PHE A 64 -1.77 -3.32 -6.39
C PHE A 64 -1.17 -4.71 -6.32
N TRP A 65 -1.51 -5.57 -7.28
CA TRP A 65 -0.92 -6.90 -7.39
C TRP A 65 -1.06 -7.45 -8.81
N SER A 66 -0.20 -8.41 -9.14
CA SER A 66 -0.30 -9.22 -10.35
C SER A 66 -0.28 -10.68 -9.95
N THR A 67 -1.12 -11.50 -10.57
CA THR A 67 -1.18 -12.94 -10.27
C THR A 67 0.13 -13.66 -10.61
N SER A 68 0.94 -13.05 -11.47
CA SER A 68 2.28 -13.48 -11.84
C SER A 68 3.37 -13.10 -10.83
N GLU A 69 3.15 -12.12 -9.96
CA GLU A 69 4.12 -11.68 -8.95
C GLU A 69 3.79 -12.34 -7.59
N LYS A 70 4.65 -13.27 -7.17
CA LYS A 70 4.46 -14.07 -5.96
C LYS A 70 5.74 -14.18 -5.16
N TYR A 71 5.60 -14.48 -3.87
CA TYR A 71 6.68 -14.78 -2.95
C TYR A 71 6.60 -16.24 -2.51
N TYR A 72 7.71 -16.99 -2.61
CA TYR A 72 7.74 -18.36 -2.13
C TYR A 72 7.93 -18.39 -0.60
N CYS A 73 6.92 -18.84 0.12
CA CYS A 73 6.97 -18.99 1.57
C CYS A 73 7.42 -20.40 1.94
N ASN A 74 8.65 -20.52 2.45
CA ASN A 74 9.20 -21.80 2.91
C ASN A 74 8.36 -22.46 4.02
N GLY A 75 7.74 -21.66 4.91
CA GLY A 75 6.93 -22.17 6.01
C GLY A 75 5.59 -22.76 5.55
N CYS A 76 5.06 -22.28 4.42
CA CYS A 76 3.82 -22.76 3.82
C CYS A 76 4.04 -23.73 2.66
N GLU A 77 5.31 -23.95 2.26
CA GLU A 77 5.72 -24.73 1.08
C GLU A 77 4.98 -24.30 -0.21
N GLY A 78 4.74 -23.00 -0.39
CA GLY A 78 3.93 -22.50 -1.50
C GLY A 78 4.13 -21.03 -1.83
N ASP A 79 3.59 -20.64 -2.98
CA ASP A 79 3.62 -19.26 -3.46
C ASP A 79 2.48 -18.44 -2.84
N LEU A 80 2.84 -17.37 -2.15
CA LEU A 80 1.93 -16.36 -1.63
C LEU A 80 1.85 -15.18 -2.60
N GLN A 81 0.66 -14.60 -2.73
CA GLN A 81 0.46 -13.39 -3.54
C GLN A 81 1.24 -12.24 -2.90
N LEU A 82 2.09 -11.57 -3.69
CA LEU A 82 2.74 -10.35 -3.23
C LEU A 82 1.85 -9.16 -3.55
N TYR A 83 1.66 -8.29 -2.56
CA TYR A 83 0.91 -7.06 -2.70
C TYR A 83 1.79 -5.84 -2.51
N HIS A 84 1.45 -4.79 -3.25
CA HIS A 84 2.02 -3.47 -3.14
C HIS A 84 0.97 -2.52 -2.57
N GLY A 85 1.22 -2.00 -1.38
CA GLY A 85 0.29 -1.14 -0.65
C GLY A 85 0.72 0.32 -0.66
N LEU A 86 -0.20 1.25 -0.93
CA LEU A 86 -0.06 2.65 -0.48
C LEU A 86 -1.05 2.93 0.63
N ILE A 87 -0.56 3.47 1.75
CA ILE A 87 -1.39 3.84 2.91
C ILE A 87 -1.30 5.35 3.12
N VAL A 88 -2.46 5.99 3.18
CA VAL A 88 -2.59 7.42 3.42
C VAL A 88 -2.96 7.66 4.88
N LEU A 89 -2.04 8.27 5.62
CA LEU A 89 -2.19 8.58 7.04
C LEU A 89 -2.44 10.09 7.25
N ILE A 90 -3.27 10.39 8.24
CA ILE A 90 -3.46 11.73 8.80
C ILE A 90 -3.10 11.66 10.27
N ASP A 91 -2.09 12.45 10.66
CA ASP A 91 -1.56 12.50 12.03
C ASP A 91 -1.13 11.12 12.58
N GLY A 92 -0.59 10.28 11.70
CA GLY A 92 -0.08 8.94 12.02
C GLY A 92 -1.10 7.82 11.85
N GLU A 93 -2.37 8.14 11.63
CA GLU A 93 -3.48 7.18 11.58
C GLU A 93 -4.10 7.10 10.19
N PRO A 94 -4.52 5.91 9.69
CA PRO A 94 -5.26 5.80 8.45
C PRO A 94 -6.60 6.54 8.53
N ASN A 95 -6.87 7.42 7.56
CA ASN A 95 -8.14 8.14 7.50
C ASN A 95 -9.26 7.27 6.92
N ILE A 96 -9.80 6.39 7.75
CA ILE A 96 -10.91 5.49 7.41
C ILE A 96 -12.22 6.28 7.59
N SER A 97 -12.61 7.00 6.54
CA SER A 97 -13.92 7.69 6.47
C SER A 97 -15.03 6.75 6.00
#